data_AF-A0A7W5DYD5-F1
#
_entry.id   AF-A0A7W5DYD5-F1
#
_cell.length_a   1.000
_cell.length_b   1.000
_cell.length_c   1.000
_cell.angle_alpha   90.00
_cell.angle_beta   90.00
_cell.angle_gamma   90.00
#
_symmetry.space_group_name_H-M   'P 1'
#
loop_
_entity.id
_entity.type
_entity.pdbx_description
1 polymer ?
#
loop_
_entity_poly.entity_id
_entity_poly.type
_entity_poly.pdbx_seq_one_letter_code
_entity_poly.pdbx_strand_id
1 'polypeptide(L)'
;MVMTTPDHSQTHRFPSLGVVIRVDRPHDGVPRVNVSVPDDLLDGKFDAARWSSIAQPQLSDQERSKRRHHICNQLHIVSMSLDLLQNSSIDGDREDIEQTLEIAITSMNELESLATG
;
A
#
# COMPACT_ATOMS: atom_id res chain seq x y z
N MET A 1 28.04 -17.04 -22.96
CA MET A 1 27.35 -15.75 -23.17
C MET A 1 26.29 -15.67 -22.09
N VAL A 2 26.55 -14.93 -21.00
CA VAL A 2 25.63 -14.85 -19.85
C VAL A 2 24.59 -13.79 -20.23
N MET A 3 23.44 -14.23 -20.72
CA MET A 3 22.28 -13.35 -20.86
C MET A 3 21.77 -13.10 -19.44
N THR A 4 22.18 -12.00 -18.82
CA THR A 4 21.46 -11.43 -17.68
C THR A 4 20.09 -11.04 -18.20
N THR A 5 19.09 -11.87 -17.90
CA THR A 5 17.68 -11.52 -18.08
C THR A 5 17.42 -10.20 -17.35
N PRO A 6 16.60 -9.29 -17.91
CA PRO A 6 16.24 -8.08 -17.18
C PRO A 6 15.54 -8.49 -15.90
N ASP A 7 16.07 -8.05 -14.75
CA ASP A 7 15.33 -8.06 -13.50
C ASP A 7 14.12 -7.15 -13.69
N HIS A 8 12.91 -7.70 -13.67
CA HIS A 8 11.68 -6.92 -13.84
C HIS A 8 11.35 -6.26 -12.50
N SER A 9 12.08 -5.20 -12.17
CA SER A 9 11.81 -4.37 -11.00
C SER A 9 10.66 -3.39 -11.31
N GLN A 10 9.61 -3.40 -10.49
CA GLN A 10 8.50 -2.45 -10.57
C GLN A 10 8.48 -1.58 -9.31
N THR A 11 8.32 -0.26 -9.46
CA THR A 11 8.24 0.67 -8.32
C THR A 11 6.91 1.42 -8.37
N HIS A 12 6.10 1.24 -7.33
CA HIS A 12 4.86 1.98 -7.08
C HIS A 12 5.15 3.10 -6.08
N ARG A 13 4.74 4.32 -6.42
CA ARG A 13 4.94 5.51 -5.59
C ARG A 13 3.60 6.15 -5.28
N PHE A 14 3.38 6.44 -4.00
CA PHE A 14 2.20 7.11 -3.46
C PHE A 14 2.67 8.40 -2.78
N PRO A 15 2.88 9.48 -3.56
CA PRO A 15 3.56 10.68 -3.09
C PRO A 15 2.80 11.42 -1.97
N SER A 16 1.47 11.46 -2.00
CA SER A 16 0.65 12.13 -0.98
C SER A 16 0.71 11.37 0.35
N LEU A 17 0.85 10.05 0.29
CA LEU A 17 1.05 9.20 1.46
C LEU A 17 2.52 9.05 1.89
N GLY A 18 3.46 9.47 1.04
CA GLY A 18 4.90 9.29 1.26
C GLY A 18 5.36 7.82 1.20
N VAL A 19 4.60 6.94 0.52
CA VAL A 19 4.88 5.49 0.47
C VAL A 19 5.53 5.11 -0.85
N VAL A 20 6.49 4.20 -0.78
CA VAL A 20 7.14 3.57 -1.95
C VAL A 20 7.14 2.06 -1.77
N ILE A 21 6.60 1.34 -2.74
CA ILE A 21 6.64 -0.13 -2.82
C ILE A 21 7.48 -0.50 -4.04
N ARG A 22 8.62 -1.16 -3.81
CA ARG A 22 9.45 -1.74 -4.86
C ARG A 22 9.28 -3.25 -4.86
N VAL A 23 9.10 -3.81 -6.05
CA VAL A 23 8.89 -5.23 -6.29
C VAL A 23 9.96 -5.68 -7.26
N ASP A 24 10.91 -6.47 -6.78
CA ASP A 24 11.98 -7.05 -7.58
C ASP A 24 11.57 -8.49 -7.94
N ARG A 25 11.40 -8.78 -9.24
CA ARG A 25 10.93 -10.08 -9.75
C ARG A 25 12.09 -10.84 -10.40
N PRO A 26 12.85 -11.65 -9.64
CA PRO A 26 13.86 -12.51 -10.23
C PRO A 26 13.21 -13.59 -11.11
N HIS A 27 13.89 -14.00 -12.18
CA HIS A 27 13.35 -14.92 -13.19
C HIS A 27 12.95 -16.30 -12.65
N ASP A 28 13.57 -16.76 -11.56
CA ASP A 28 13.41 -18.10 -10.99
C ASP A 28 13.26 -18.04 -9.45
N GLY A 29 12.53 -17.05 -8.93
CA GLY A 29 12.43 -16.86 -7.48
C GLY A 29 11.18 -16.16 -7.01
N VAL A 30 11.03 -16.17 -5.69
CA VAL A 30 9.98 -15.44 -4.98
C VAL A 30 10.19 -13.94 -5.19
N PRO A 31 9.15 -13.17 -5.56
CA PRO A 31 9.26 -11.72 -5.72
C PRO A 31 9.67 -11.09 -4.39
N ARG A 32 10.67 -10.22 -4.43
CA ARG A 32 11.13 -9.47 -3.25
C ARG A 32 10.40 -8.15 -3.20
N VAL A 33 9.66 -7.93 -2.11
CA VAL A 33 8.92 -6.68 -1.90
C VAL A 33 9.64 -5.84 -0.86
N ASN A 34 10.12 -4.68 -1.27
CA ASN A 34 10.73 -3.68 -0.42
C ASN A 34 9.75 -2.52 -0.24
N VAL A 35 9.31 -2.28 0.99
CA VAL A 35 8.31 -1.26 1.29
C VAL A 35 8.91 -0.19 2.19
N SER A 36 8.72 1.06 1.80
CA SER A 36 9.08 2.24 2.58
C SER A 36 7.81 3.02 2.87
N VAL A 37 7.38 2.99 4.13
CA VAL A 37 6.18 3.67 4.62
C VAL A 37 6.58 4.55 5.80
N PRO A 38 6.06 5.78 5.91
CA PRO A 38 6.31 6.59 7.10
C PRO A 38 5.61 5.97 8.31
N ASP A 39 6.32 5.84 9.44
CA ASP A 39 5.81 5.26 10.70
C ASP A 39 4.42 5.79 11.08
N ASP A 40 4.21 7.10 10.93
CA ASP A 40 2.97 7.78 11.31
C ASP A 40 1.75 7.36 10.46
N LEU A 41 1.94 6.74 9.29
CA LEU A 41 0.82 6.26 8.45
C LEU A 41 0.19 4.97 8.98
N LEU A 42 0.99 4.08 9.59
CA LEU A 42 0.53 2.78 10.08
C LEU A 42 0.42 2.71 11.61
N ASP A 43 0.87 3.74 12.35
CA ASP A 43 0.78 3.85 13.82
C ASP A 43 -0.68 3.92 14.35
N GLY A 44 -1.69 3.83 13.48
CA GLY A 44 -3.11 3.81 13.86
C GLY A 44 -3.67 5.17 14.29
N LYS A 45 -2.82 6.20 14.39
CA LYS A 45 -3.25 7.60 14.60
C LYS A 45 -3.85 8.14 13.31
N PHE A 46 -5.17 8.16 13.22
CA PHE A 46 -5.87 8.80 12.12
C PHE A 46 -5.63 10.31 12.15
N ASP A 47 -4.85 10.81 11.20
CA ASP A 47 -4.65 12.25 11.01
C ASP A 47 -5.62 12.80 9.95
N ALA A 48 -6.58 13.62 10.37
CA ALA A 48 -7.60 14.15 9.47
C ALA A 48 -7.04 15.15 8.44
N ALA A 49 -5.94 15.82 8.76
CA ALA A 49 -5.34 16.85 7.91
C ALA A 49 -4.68 16.24 6.65
N ARG A 50 -4.24 14.98 6.71
CA ARG A 50 -3.73 14.23 5.56
C ARG A 50 -4.77 13.87 4.49
N TRP A 51 -6.06 13.93 4.81
CA TRP A 51 -7.11 13.40 3.94
C TRP A 51 -7.98 14.54 3.39
N SER A 52 -7.58 15.10 2.25
CA SER A 52 -8.31 16.17 1.56
C SER A 52 -9.78 15.82 1.31
N SER A 53 -10.08 14.53 1.06
CA SER A 53 -11.42 14.01 0.87
C SER A 53 -12.36 14.15 2.07
N ILE A 54 -11.89 14.28 3.32
CA ILE A 54 -12.75 14.52 4.49
C ILE A 54 -12.78 15.97 4.93
N ALA A 55 -11.80 16.78 4.51
CA ALA A 55 -11.71 18.20 4.81
C ALA A 55 -12.75 19.05 4.05
N GLN A 56 -13.53 18.45 3.14
CA GLN A 56 -14.51 19.18 2.36
C GLN A 56 -15.63 19.76 3.25
N PRO A 57 -15.90 21.07 3.17
CA PRO A 57 -16.88 21.75 4.04
C PRO A 57 -18.33 21.35 3.75
N GLN A 58 -18.60 20.84 2.54
CA GLN A 58 -19.92 20.42 2.06
C GLN A 58 -20.35 19.01 2.52
N LEU A 59 -19.49 18.28 3.23
CA LEU A 59 -19.81 16.93 3.71
C LEU A 59 -20.58 16.98 5.03
N SER A 60 -21.69 16.25 5.07
CA SER A 60 -22.38 15.93 6.32
C SER A 60 -21.48 15.11 7.26
N ASP A 61 -21.73 15.20 8.56
CA ASP A 61 -20.99 14.44 9.59
C ASP A 61 -21.01 12.92 9.32
N GLN A 62 -22.15 12.40 8.86
CA GLN A 62 -22.30 11.00 8.47
C GLN A 62 -21.37 10.60 7.30
N GLU A 63 -21.24 11.46 6.29
CA GLU A 63 -20.37 11.19 5.13
C GLU A 63 -18.89 11.28 5.51
N ARG A 64 -18.53 12.23 6.37
CA ARG A 64 -17.16 12.30 6.94
C ARG A 64 -16.84 11.06 7.75
N SER A 65 -17.78 10.59 8.58
CA SER A 65 -17.61 9.38 9.38
C SER A 65 -17.45 8.13 8.50
N LYS A 66 -18.26 7.97 7.45
CA LYS A 66 -18.10 6.89 6.47
C LYS A 66 -16.75 6.93 5.77
N ARG A 67 -16.32 8.10 5.29
CA ARG A 67 -15.01 8.27 4.63
C ARG A 67 -13.86 7.96 5.58
N ARG A 68 -13.90 8.47 6.81
CA ARG A 68 -12.92 8.12 7.86
C ARG A 68 -12.88 6.62 8.11
N HIS A 69 -14.03 5.99 8.27
CA HIS A 69 -14.11 4.55 8.50
C HIS A 69 -13.52 3.75 7.32
N HIS A 70 -13.84 4.16 6.10
CA HIS A 70 -13.28 3.57 4.90
C HIS A 70 -11.74 3.72 4.83
N ILE A 71 -11.21 4.92 5.12
CA ILE A 71 -9.76 5.16 5.19
C ILE A 71 -9.10 4.28 6.25
N CYS A 72 -9.65 4.23 7.47
CA CYS A 72 -9.15 3.36 8.53
C CYS A 72 -9.14 1.88 8.10
N ASN A 73 -10.20 1.42 7.40
CA ASN A 73 -10.28 0.06 6.90
C ASN A 73 -9.20 -0.23 5.84
N GLN A 74 -8.99 0.69 4.90
CA GLN A 74 -7.94 0.53 3.89
C GLN A 74 -6.53 0.55 4.50
N LEU A 75 -6.27 1.44 5.47
CA LEU A 75 -5.01 1.44 6.22
C LEU A 75 -4.78 0.11 6.96
N HIS A 76 -5.83 -0.45 7.55
CA HIS A 76 -5.75 -1.75 8.21
C HIS A 76 -5.44 -2.88 7.23
N ILE A 77 -6.12 -2.91 6.07
CA ILE A 77 -5.86 -3.88 4.99
C ILE A 77 -4.40 -3.78 4.54
N VAL A 78 -3.93 -2.56 4.22
CA VAL A 78 -2.54 -2.33 3.80
C VAL A 78 -1.57 -2.79 4.88
N SER A 79 -1.77 -2.40 6.14
CA SER A 79 -0.89 -2.81 7.23
C SER A 79 -0.77 -4.33 7.32
N MET A 80 -1.89 -5.05 7.23
CA MET A 80 -1.91 -6.50 7.27
C MET A 80 -1.26 -7.13 6.03
N SER A 81 -1.57 -6.63 4.84
CA SER A 81 -0.96 -7.12 3.60
C SER A 81 0.55 -6.88 3.58
N LEU A 82 1.03 -5.74 4.06
CA LEU A 82 2.45 -5.43 4.16
C LEU A 82 3.16 -6.30 5.20
N ASP A 83 2.51 -6.61 6.32
CA ASP A 83 3.02 -7.55 7.32
C ASP A 83 3.11 -8.97 6.73
N LEU A 84 2.08 -9.41 6.01
CA LEU A 84 2.09 -10.67 5.28
C LEU A 84 3.19 -10.72 4.23
N LEU A 85 3.40 -9.67 3.43
CA LEU A 85 4.47 -9.64 2.42
C LEU A 85 5.86 -9.73 3.05
N GLN A 86 6.07 -9.07 4.19
CA GLN A 86 7.34 -9.14 4.92
C GLN A 86 7.60 -10.53 5.52
N ASN A 87 6.57 -11.19 6.05
CA ASN A 87 6.69 -12.53 6.64
C ASN A 87 6.72 -13.66 5.58
N SER A 88 5.89 -13.56 4.53
CA SER A 88 5.76 -14.56 3.45
C SER A 88 6.97 -14.60 2.52
N SER A 89 7.84 -13.60 2.54
CA SER A 89 9.09 -13.59 1.76
C SER A 89 10.04 -14.76 2.09
N ILE A 90 9.76 -15.53 3.15
CA ILE A 90 10.62 -16.63 3.67
C ILE A 90 10.12 -18.02 3.25
N ASP A 91 8.81 -18.23 3.08
CA ASP A 91 8.21 -19.56 2.84
C ASP A 91 6.92 -19.52 1.97
N GLY A 92 6.48 -18.33 1.55
CA GLY A 92 5.21 -18.14 0.87
C GLY A 92 5.22 -18.57 -0.59
N ASP A 93 4.08 -19.08 -1.05
CA ASP A 93 3.86 -19.38 -2.45
C ASP A 93 3.87 -18.08 -3.28
N ARG A 94 4.37 -18.16 -4.51
CA ARG A 94 4.52 -16.98 -5.36
C ARG A 94 3.16 -16.35 -5.64
N GLU A 95 2.14 -17.17 -5.87
CA GLU A 95 0.79 -16.70 -6.18
C GLU A 95 0.17 -15.93 -5.02
N ASP A 96 0.32 -16.41 -3.78
CA ASP A 96 -0.15 -15.72 -2.57
C ASP A 96 0.54 -14.37 -2.38
N ILE A 97 1.85 -14.28 -2.65
CA ILE A 97 2.61 -13.04 -2.54
C ILE A 97 2.17 -12.04 -3.63
N GLU A 98 2.00 -12.49 -4.88
CA GLU A 98 1.51 -11.63 -5.95
C GLU A 98 0.08 -11.13 -5.68
N GLN A 99 -0.80 -11.98 -5.15
CA GLN A 99 -2.16 -11.59 -4.77
C GLN A 99 -2.16 -10.60 -3.60
N THR A 100 -1.37 -10.86 -2.55
CA THR A 100 -1.26 -9.96 -1.40
C THR A 100 -0.68 -8.60 -1.81
N LEU A 101 0.29 -8.61 -2.72
CA LEU A 101 0.87 -7.41 -3.29
C LEU A 101 -0.15 -6.60 -4.10
N GLU A 102 -0.97 -7.27 -4.92
CA GLU A 102 -2.04 -6.62 -5.68
C GLU A 102 -3.06 -5.94 -4.75
N ILE A 103 -3.46 -6.63 -3.67
CA ILE A 103 -4.35 -6.08 -2.64
C ILE A 103 -3.72 -4.83 -2.01
N ALA A 104 -2.46 -4.93 -1.55
CA ALA A 104 -1.76 -3.82 -0.93
C ALA A 104 -1.67 -2.60 -1.86
N ILE A 105 -1.28 -2.81 -3.13
CA ILE A 105 -1.16 -1.74 -4.13
C ILE A 105 -2.52 -1.12 -4.44
N THR A 106 -3.57 -1.93 -4.56
CA THR A 106 -4.92 -1.44 -4.85
C THR A 106 -5.43 -0.56 -3.71
N SER A 107 -5.37 -1.05 -2.47
CA SER A 107 -5.75 -0.28 -1.28
C SER A 107 -4.91 1.00 -1.13
N MET A 108 -3.61 0.93 -1.42
CA MET A 108 -2.73 2.10 -1.41
C MET A 108 -3.10 3.14 -2.48
N ASN A 109 -3.52 2.72 -3.68
CA ASN A 109 -4.02 3.63 -4.71
C ASN A 109 -5.33 4.31 -4.29
N GLU A 110 -6.23 3.57 -3.63
CA GLU A 110 -7.46 4.15 -3.09
C GLU A 110 -7.15 5.21 -2.03
N LEU A 111 -6.26 4.89 -1.08
CA LEU A 111 -5.79 5.85 -0.08
C LEU A 111 -5.13 7.07 -0.74
N GLU A 112 -4.24 6.88 -1.71
CA GLU A 112 -3.56 7.98 -2.41
C GLU A 112 -4.57 8.91 -3.09
N SER A 113 -5.62 8.34 -3.71
CA SER A 113 -6.71 9.11 -4.31
C SER A 113 -7.48 9.92 -3.25
N LEU A 114 -7.73 9.33 -2.08
CA LEU A 114 -8.42 10.00 -0.96
C LEU A 114 -7.56 11.09 -0.29
N ALA A 115 -6.24 10.95 -0.32
CA ALA A 115 -5.29 11.95 0.18
C ALA A 115 -5.11 13.10 -0.81
N THR A 116 -5.06 12.79 -2.12
CA THR A 116 -4.86 13.78 -3.19
C THR A 116 -6.10 14.66 -3.38
N GLY A 117 -7.32 14.07 -3.29
CA GLY A 117 -8.60 14.80 -3.21
C GLY A 117 -8.98 15.59 -4.45
#